data_AF-A0A7D4SIF6-F1
#
_entry.id   AF-A0A7D4SIF6-F1
#
_cell.length_a   1.000
_cell.length_b   1.000
_cell.length_c   1.000
_cell.angle_alpha   90.00
_cell.angle_beta   90.00
_cell.angle_gamma   90.00
#
_symmetry.space_group_name_H-M   'P 1'
#
loop_
_entity.id
_entity.type
_entity.pdbx_description
1 polymer ?
#
loop_
_entity_poly.entity_id
_entity_poly.type
_entity_poly.pdbx_seq_one_letter_code
_entity_poly.pdbx_strand_id
1 'polypeptide(L)'
;MKTTTLIASGALIASIFSAPIASAQTTPSTKQISCELMKVVAQDVISSRQEGLVMTAVGNRLLEQGWEYKQANSIAYQYLQKAYQVPVQLDDESKQHVIQQFSNQAYEECLCNWSAKPQQGI
;
A
#
# COMPACT_ATOMS: atom_id res chain seq x y z
N MET A 1 33.39 60.77 -10.13
CA MET A 1 31.97 60.72 -10.53
C MET A 1 31.75 59.39 -11.25
N LYS A 2 30.77 58.53 -10.97
CA LYS A 2 29.64 58.49 -10.04
C LYS A 2 29.40 57.01 -9.76
N THR A 3 29.54 56.61 -8.50
CA THR A 3 29.05 55.35 -7.96
C THR A 3 27.52 55.40 -8.01
N THR A 4 26.87 54.45 -8.69
CA THR A 4 25.41 54.33 -8.63
C THR A 4 25.04 53.10 -7.81
N THR A 5 24.72 53.43 -6.57
CA THR A 5 23.93 52.68 -5.60
C THR A 5 22.53 52.37 -6.14
N LEU A 6 22.04 51.15 -5.94
CA LEU A 6 20.62 50.88 -5.78
C LEU A 6 20.44 49.80 -4.71
N ILE A 7 19.66 50.18 -3.69
CA ILE A 7 19.47 49.50 -2.41
C ILE A 7 18.13 48.73 -2.44
N ALA A 8 18.18 47.55 -1.80
CA ALA A 8 17.13 46.83 -1.08
C ALA A 8 15.72 46.67 -1.69
N SER A 9 15.32 45.41 -1.82
CA SER A 9 14.15 44.85 -1.13
C SER A 9 14.15 43.34 -1.32
N GLY A 10 14.16 42.55 -0.24
CA GLY A 10 13.93 41.11 -0.37
C GLY A 10 14.40 40.27 0.80
N ALA A 11 13.57 40.24 1.84
CA ALA A 11 13.41 39.15 2.81
C ALA A 11 14.61 38.76 3.71
N LEU A 12 14.50 39.22 4.95
CA LEU A 12 14.95 38.59 6.19
C LEU A 12 15.21 37.08 6.05
N ILE A 13 16.48 36.68 6.01
CA ILE A 13 16.88 35.30 6.31
C ILE A 13 16.81 35.16 7.83
N ALA A 14 15.62 34.85 8.32
CA ALA A 14 15.42 34.44 9.71
C ALA A 14 16.01 33.05 9.88
N SER A 15 17.25 33.00 10.37
CA SER A 15 17.80 31.84 11.05
C SER A 15 16.84 31.43 12.16
N ILE A 16 16.13 30.33 11.97
CA ILE A 16 15.42 29.66 13.06
C ILE A 16 15.84 28.19 13.08
N PHE A 17 16.77 27.93 13.98
CA PHE A 17 16.98 26.69 14.73
C PHE A 17 16.72 25.38 13.95
N SER A 18 17.80 24.69 13.63
CA SER A 18 17.80 23.23 13.54
C SER A 18 17.45 22.65 14.92
N ALA A 19 16.17 22.66 15.28
CA ALA A 19 15.67 21.68 16.21
C ALA A 19 15.97 20.31 15.59
N PRO A 20 16.47 19.32 16.35
CA PRO A 20 16.38 17.96 15.86
C PRO A 20 14.90 17.76 15.54
N ILE A 21 14.58 17.59 14.26
CA ILE A 21 13.32 17.01 13.87
C ILE A 21 13.44 15.64 14.53
N ALA A 22 12.87 15.52 15.74
CA ALA A 22 12.48 14.25 16.27
C ALA A 22 11.58 13.72 15.19
N SER A 23 12.16 12.88 14.32
CA SER A 23 11.43 12.06 13.39
C SER A 23 10.44 11.36 14.29
N ALA A 24 9.20 11.86 14.31
CA ALA A 24 8.09 11.11 14.84
C ALA A 24 8.02 9.91 13.91
N GLN A 25 8.80 8.87 14.23
CA GLN A 25 8.60 7.52 13.75
C GLN A 25 7.24 7.17 14.31
N THR A 26 6.20 7.58 13.58
CA THR A 26 4.84 7.16 13.83
C THR A 26 4.91 5.64 13.75
N THR A 27 4.86 5.01 14.92
CA THR A 27 4.78 3.56 14.99
C THR A 27 3.58 3.19 14.11
N PRO A 28 3.78 2.40 13.04
CA PRO A 28 2.70 2.13 12.11
C PRO A 28 1.55 1.53 12.91
N SER A 29 0.39 2.18 12.83
CA SER A 29 -0.78 1.70 13.55
C SER A 29 -1.07 0.26 13.14
N THR A 30 -1.66 -0.55 14.03
CA THR A 30 -2.10 -1.92 13.71
C THR A 30 -2.97 -1.98 12.44
N LYS A 31 -3.71 -0.89 12.14
CA LYS A 31 -4.43 -0.66 10.88
C LYS A 31 -3.51 -0.72 9.66
N GLN A 32 -2.44 0.07 9.69
CA GLN A 32 -1.51 0.19 8.59
C GLN A 32 -0.77 -1.13 8.35
N ILE A 33 -0.36 -1.82 9.43
CA ILE A 33 0.25 -3.16 9.35
C ILE A 33 -0.72 -4.15 8.67
N SER A 34 -2.00 -4.12 9.03
CA SER A 34 -3.00 -5.02 8.45
C SER A 34 -3.28 -4.73 6.98
N CYS A 35 -3.30 -3.47 6.56
CA CYS A 35 -3.50 -3.12 5.15
C CYS A 35 -2.25 -3.38 4.30
N GLU A 36 -1.05 -3.16 4.83
CA GLU A 36 0.19 -3.59 4.17
C GLU A 36 0.23 -5.10 3.98
N LEU A 37 -0.24 -5.88 4.96
CA LEU A 37 -0.39 -7.33 4.80
C LEU A 37 -1.37 -7.67 3.66
N MET A 38 -2.50 -6.96 3.56
CA MET A 38 -3.44 -7.16 2.45
C MET A 38 -2.84 -6.84 1.08
N LYS A 39 -1.97 -5.82 1.01
CA LYS A 39 -1.20 -5.51 -0.20
C LYS A 39 -0.32 -6.69 -0.62
N VAL A 40 0.41 -7.27 0.34
CA VAL A 40 1.28 -8.43 0.10
C VAL A 40 0.49 -9.65 -0.36
N VAL A 41 -0.64 -9.95 0.29
CA VAL A 41 -1.54 -11.04 -0.11
C VAL A 41 -2.07 -10.83 -1.53
N ALA A 42 -2.48 -9.61 -1.87
CA ALA A 42 -2.95 -9.29 -3.21
C ALA A 42 -1.86 -9.45 -4.28
N GLN A 43 -0.61 -9.08 -3.97
CA GLN A 43 0.55 -9.31 -4.85
C GLN A 43 0.78 -10.80 -5.08
N ASP A 44 0.79 -11.61 -4.02
CA ASP A 44 1.05 -13.05 -4.15
C ASP A 44 -0.03 -13.76 -4.99
N VAL A 45 -1.30 -13.37 -4.80
CA VAL A 45 -2.43 -13.90 -5.56
C VAL A 45 -2.31 -13.60 -7.05
N ILE A 46 -2.07 -12.33 -7.41
CA ILE A 46 -2.02 -11.94 -8.81
C ILE A 46 -0.74 -12.46 -9.48
N SER A 47 0.40 -12.49 -8.79
CA SER A 47 1.65 -13.10 -9.29
C SER A 47 1.48 -14.59 -9.54
N SER A 48 0.98 -15.36 -8.57
CA SER A 48 0.73 -16.80 -8.72
C SER A 48 -0.20 -17.07 -9.91
N ARG A 49 -1.20 -16.22 -10.12
CA ARG A 49 -2.08 -16.31 -11.28
C ARG A 49 -1.34 -16.03 -12.60
N GLN A 50 -0.51 -14.99 -12.67
CA GLN A 50 0.28 -14.67 -13.88
C GLN A 50 1.28 -15.79 -14.21
N GLU A 51 1.70 -16.58 -13.21
CA GLU A 51 2.51 -17.80 -13.36
C GLU A 51 1.69 -19.02 -13.83
N GLY A 52 0.37 -18.88 -13.98
CA GLY A 52 -0.52 -19.94 -14.47
C GLY A 52 -1.06 -20.88 -13.40
N LEU A 53 -0.89 -20.56 -12.10
CA LEU A 53 -1.51 -21.35 -11.04
C LEU A 53 -3.03 -21.25 -11.13
N VAL A 54 -3.72 -22.36 -10.84
CA VAL A 54 -5.19 -22.40 -10.79
C VAL A 54 -5.71 -21.87 -9.46
N MET A 55 -6.92 -21.31 -9.48
CA MET A 55 -7.50 -20.61 -8.33
C MET A 55 -7.55 -21.46 -7.06
N THR A 56 -7.81 -22.76 -7.19
CA THR A 56 -7.84 -23.70 -6.06
C THR A 56 -6.47 -23.89 -5.42
N ALA A 57 -5.40 -23.95 -6.20
CA ALA A 57 -4.04 -24.08 -5.69
C ALA A 57 -3.61 -22.83 -4.92
N VAL A 58 -3.89 -21.64 -5.47
CA VAL A 58 -3.62 -20.36 -4.78
C VAL A 58 -4.48 -20.25 -3.52
N GLY A 59 -5.76 -20.61 -3.57
CA GLY A 59 -6.65 -20.62 -2.41
C GLY A 59 -6.18 -21.56 -1.29
N ASN A 60 -5.76 -22.77 -1.62
CA ASN A 60 -5.22 -23.72 -0.64
C ASN A 60 -3.94 -23.18 0.02
N ARG A 61 -3.06 -22.55 -0.76
CA ARG A 61 -1.84 -21.92 -0.23
C ARG A 61 -2.16 -20.78 0.73
N LEU A 62 -3.17 -19.96 0.44
CA LEU A 62 -3.65 -18.93 1.36
C LEU A 62 -4.22 -19.52 2.65
N LEU A 63 -4.92 -20.66 2.58
CA LEU A 63 -5.42 -21.37 3.77
C LEU A 63 -4.29 -21.98 4.62
N GLU A 64 -3.29 -22.56 3.98
CA GLU A 64 -2.11 -23.14 4.64
C GLU A 64 -1.28 -22.07 5.34
N GLN A 65 -1.06 -20.92 4.69
CA GLN A 65 -0.45 -19.74 5.30
C GLN A 65 -1.35 -19.10 6.38
N GLY A 66 -2.66 -19.35 6.30
CA GLY A 66 -3.71 -18.68 7.06
C GLY A 66 -3.98 -19.21 8.47
N TRP A 67 -3.21 -20.17 9.01
CA TRP A 67 -3.38 -20.62 10.40
C TRP A 67 -3.18 -19.49 11.43
N GLU A 68 -2.39 -18.46 11.10
CA GLU A 68 -2.20 -17.26 11.92
C GLU A 68 -3.18 -16.11 11.60
N TYR A 69 -3.93 -16.17 10.49
CA TYR A 69 -4.61 -14.99 9.92
C TYR A 69 -6.07 -15.23 9.51
N LYS A 70 -6.88 -15.86 10.37
CA LYS A 70 -8.30 -16.20 10.10
C LYS A 70 -9.15 -15.05 9.53
N GLN A 71 -8.91 -13.79 9.92
CA GLN A 71 -9.62 -12.64 9.37
C GLN A 71 -9.16 -12.25 7.95
N ALA A 72 -7.85 -12.34 7.68
CA ALA A 72 -7.28 -12.06 6.36
C ALA A 72 -7.79 -13.06 5.33
N ASN A 73 -8.01 -14.32 5.70
CA ASN A 73 -8.49 -15.36 4.78
C ASN A 73 -9.81 -15.00 4.09
N SER A 74 -10.81 -14.49 4.82
CA SER A 74 -12.11 -14.17 4.21
C SER A 74 -12.03 -13.07 3.15
N ILE A 75 -11.17 -12.08 3.38
CA ILE A 75 -10.95 -10.96 2.49
C ILE A 75 -10.03 -11.40 1.33
N ALA A 76 -8.99 -12.18 1.62
CA ALA A 76 -8.08 -12.75 0.64
C ALA A 76 -8.82 -13.61 -0.41
N TYR A 77 -9.83 -14.38 0.00
CA TYR A 77 -10.67 -15.15 -0.92
C TYR A 77 -11.51 -14.28 -1.86
N GLN A 78 -11.97 -13.11 -1.42
CA GLN A 78 -12.66 -12.17 -2.30
C GLN A 78 -11.70 -11.58 -3.34
N TYR A 79 -10.48 -11.23 -2.94
CA TYR A 79 -9.45 -10.77 -3.86
C TYR A 79 -8.97 -11.88 -4.80
N LEU A 80 -8.92 -13.13 -4.34
CA LEU A 80 -8.66 -14.28 -5.19
C LEU A 80 -9.66 -14.36 -6.34
N GLN A 81 -10.96 -14.26 -6.05
CA GLN A 81 -11.98 -14.27 -7.11
C GLN A 81 -11.83 -13.09 -8.07
N LYS A 82 -11.59 -11.87 -7.55
CA LYS A 82 -11.35 -10.66 -8.37
C LYS A 82 -10.12 -10.82 -9.27
N ALA A 83 -9.02 -11.35 -8.76
CA ALA A 83 -7.77 -11.53 -9.51
C ALA A 83 -7.96 -12.43 -10.73
N TYR A 84 -8.81 -13.45 -10.63
CA TYR A 84 -9.09 -14.36 -11.75
C TYR A 84 -9.99 -13.76 -12.84
N GLN A 85 -10.56 -12.56 -12.63
CA GLN A 85 -11.28 -11.80 -13.64
C GLN A 85 -10.34 -10.90 -14.48
N VAL A 86 -9.14 -10.60 -13.98
CA VAL A 86 -8.15 -9.79 -14.70
C VAL A 86 -7.51 -10.61 -15.82
N PRO A 87 -7.26 -10.16 -17.05
CA PRO A 87 -6.57 -10.96 -18.07
C PRO A 87 -5.10 -11.31 -17.70
N VAL A 88 -4.61 -12.48 -18.13
CA VAL A 88 -3.17 -12.83 -18.01
C VAL A 88 -2.37 -11.99 -18.99
N GLN A 89 -1.27 -11.40 -18.54
CA GLN A 89 -0.35 -10.62 -19.35
C GLN A 89 0.84 -11.49 -19.74
N LEU A 90 1.31 -11.39 -20.97
CA LEU A 90 2.40 -12.24 -21.47
C LEU A 90 3.78 -11.60 -21.27
N ASP A 91 3.86 -10.27 -21.41
CA ASP A 91 5.09 -9.50 -21.18
C ASP A 91 5.26 -9.12 -19.71
N ASP A 92 6.52 -9.03 -19.29
CA ASP A 92 6.84 -8.83 -17.88
C ASP A 92 6.50 -7.42 -17.39
N GLU A 93 6.59 -6.40 -18.25
CA GLU A 93 6.23 -5.02 -17.90
C GLU A 93 4.73 -4.91 -17.55
N SER A 94 3.87 -5.45 -18.41
CA SER A 94 2.42 -5.46 -18.17
C SER A 94 2.04 -6.34 -16.99
N LYS A 95 2.73 -7.47 -16.76
CA LYS A 95 2.55 -8.27 -15.54
C LYS A 95 2.82 -7.44 -14.30
N GLN A 96 3.99 -6.80 -14.22
CA GLN A 96 4.36 -5.97 -13.06
C GLN A 96 3.41 -4.80 -12.86
N HIS A 97 2.97 -4.16 -13.95
CA HIS A 97 1.97 -3.11 -13.88
C HIS A 97 0.66 -3.59 -13.28
N VAL A 98 0.12 -4.73 -13.75
CA VAL A 98 -1.12 -5.32 -13.22
C VAL A 98 -0.96 -5.75 -11.76
N ILE A 99 0.19 -6.35 -11.38
CA ILE A 99 0.49 -6.73 -9.99
C ILE A 99 0.45 -5.48 -9.09
N GLN A 100 1.09 -4.39 -9.52
CA GLN A 100 1.15 -3.15 -8.75
C GLN A 100 -0.22 -2.49 -8.61
N GLN A 101 -0.98 -2.35 -9.70
CA GLN A 101 -2.34 -1.78 -9.67
C GLN A 101 -3.27 -2.56 -8.74
N PHE A 102 -3.28 -3.89 -8.86
CA PHE A 102 -4.14 -4.75 -8.05
C PHE A 102 -3.78 -4.66 -6.55
N SER A 103 -2.50 -4.64 -6.22
CA SER A 103 -2.05 -4.56 -4.83
C SER A 103 -2.33 -3.19 -4.18
N ASN A 104 -2.16 -2.10 -4.92
CA ASN A 104 -2.51 -0.76 -4.44
C ASN A 104 -4.03 -0.64 -4.22
N GLN A 105 -4.84 -1.17 -5.13
CA GLN A 105 -6.30 -1.21 -4.95
C GLN A 105 -6.70 -1.96 -3.67
N ALA A 106 -6.10 -3.12 -3.40
CA ALA A 106 -6.39 -3.88 -2.19
C ALA A 106 -6.02 -3.13 -0.90
N TYR A 107 -4.89 -2.40 -0.92
CA TYR A 107 -4.47 -1.54 0.17
C TYR A 107 -5.46 -0.39 0.41
N GLU A 108 -5.87 0.32 -0.65
CA GLU A 108 -6.82 1.43 -0.57
C GLU A 108 -8.22 0.98 -0.09
N GLU A 109 -8.73 -0.13 -0.64
CA GLU A 109 -10.00 -0.74 -0.19
C GLU A 109 -9.92 -1.13 1.30
N CYS A 110 -8.78 -1.66 1.77
CA CYS A 110 -8.56 -1.95 3.19
C CYS A 110 -8.62 -0.69 4.05
N LEU A 111 -7.91 0.37 3.64
CA LEU A 111 -7.92 1.65 4.35
C LEU A 111 -9.33 2.23 4.44
N CYS A 112 -10.08 2.23 3.33
CA CYS A 112 -11.45 2.75 3.23
C CYS A 112 -12.44 1.96 4.10
N ASN A 113 -12.42 0.62 4.05
CA ASN A 113 -13.32 -0.22 4.83
C ASN A 113 -13.09 -0.10 6.35
N TRP A 114 -11.85 0.13 6.78
CA TRP A 114 -11.56 0.43 8.19
C TRP A 114 -11.98 1.85 8.60
N SER A 115 -11.98 2.82 7.68
CA SER A 115 -12.47 4.18 7.95
C SER A 115 -14.00 4.24 8.07
N ALA A 116 -14.70 3.29 7.44
CA ALA A 116 -16.16 3.20 7.46
C ALA A 116 -16.74 2.40 8.65
N LYS A 117 -15.91 1.65 9.39
CA LYS A 117 -16.35 1.04 10.65
C LYS A 117 -16.30 2.10 11.75
N PRO A 118 -17.40 2.36 12.48
CA PRO A 118 -17.30 3.19 13.69
C PRO A 118 -16.26 2.54 14.60
N GLN A 119 -15.29 3.34 15.07
CA GLN A 119 -14.41 2.93 16.16
C GLN A 119 -15.30 2.64 17.36
N GLN A 120 -15.68 1.37 17.54
CA GLN A 120 -16.16 0.92 18.83
C GLN A 120 -14.97 1.01 19.77
N GLY A 121 -15.02 2.04 20.60
CA GLY A 121 -13.97 2.44 21.52
C GLY A 121 -13.51 1.29 22.40
N ILE A 122 -12.22 1.31 22.69
CA ILE A 122 -11.65 0.69 23.88
C ILE A 122 -11.47 1.81 24.89
#